data_AF-A0A4Z0PC47-F1
#
_entry.id   AF-A0A4Z0PC47-F1
#
_cell.length_a   1.000
_cell.length_b   1.000
_cell.length_c   1.000
_cell.angle_alpha   90.00
_cell.angle_beta   90.00
_cell.angle_gamma   90.00
#
_symmetry.space_group_name_H-M   'P 1'
#
loop_
_entity.id
_entity.type
_entity.pdbx_description
1 polymer ?
#
loop_
_entity_poly.entity_id
_entity_poly.type
_entity_poly.pdbx_seq_one_letter_code
_entity_poly.pdbx_strand_id
1 'polypeptide(L)' 'MKTFTDRWRQLEWDDIRLRINGKTAADVERALNAAHLSRDDLMALLSPAAADYLEPMAQRAQKLTRQRLALIHLGAPARP' A
#
# COMPACT_ATOMS: atom_id res chain seq x y z
N MET A 1 9.90 11.39 26.09
CA MET A 1 9.67 10.39 25.02
C MET A 1 8.53 10.92 24.15
N LYS A 2 8.68 10.99 22.81
CA LYS A 2 7.57 11.42 21.94
C LYS A 2 6.63 10.25 21.70
N THR A 3 5.33 10.44 21.93
CA THR A 3 4.31 9.41 21.73
C THR A 3 3.80 9.41 20.28
N PHE A 4 3.08 8.35 19.88
CA PHE A 4 2.37 8.33 18.60
C PHE A 4 1.44 9.54 18.45
N THR A 5 0.69 9.86 19.51
CA THR A 5 -0.24 10.99 19.55
C THR A 5 0.46 12.33 19.29
N ASP A 6 1.67 12.53 19.82
CA ASP A 6 2.43 13.76 19.59
C ASP A 6 2.83 13.92 18.12
N ARG A 7 3.18 12.81 17.45
CA ARG A 7 3.48 12.82 16.01
C ARG A 7 2.22 12.95 15.16
N TRP A 8 1.13 12.34 15.57
CA TRP A 8 -0.16 12.40 14.88
C TRP A 8 -0.72 13.83 14.81
N ARG A 9 -0.55 14.60 15.90
CA ARG A 9 -0.94 16.02 15.95
C ARG A 9 -0.07 16.94 15.08
N GLN A 10 1.13 16.51 14.73
CA GLN A 10 2.08 17.28 13.90
C GLN A 10 1.89 17.02 12.39
N LEU A 11 0.89 16.22 12.02
CA LEU A 11 0.59 15.97 10.62
C LEU A 11 -0.27 17.11 10.08
N GLU A 12 0.20 17.73 8.99
CA GLU A 12 -0.56 18.71 8.22
C GLU A 12 -1.63 17.98 7.40
N TRP A 13 -2.78 17.71 8.03
CA TRP A 13 -3.84 16.89 7.44
C TRP A 13 -4.40 17.43 6.13
N ASP A 14 -4.46 18.76 6.00
CA ASP A 14 -4.96 19.40 4.79
C ASP A 14 -3.97 19.25 3.63
N ASP A 15 -2.66 19.36 3.87
CA ASP A 15 -1.63 19.05 2.86
C ASP A 15 -1.70 17.58 2.44
N ILE A 16 -1.82 16.66 3.41
CA ILE A 16 -1.93 15.22 3.13
C ILE A 16 -3.17 14.94 2.26
N ARG A 17 -4.32 15.53 2.59
CA ARG A 17 -5.55 15.40 1.79
C ARG A 17 -5.38 15.96 0.40
N LEU A 18 -4.82 17.16 0.26
CA LEU A 18 -4.61 17.80 -1.04
C LEU A 18 -3.70 16.93 -1.91
N ARG A 19 -2.61 16.42 -1.34
CA ARG A 19 -1.66 15.55 -2.02
C ARG A 19 -2.27 14.23 -2.46
N ILE A 20 -3.09 13.59 -1.63
CA ILE A 20 -3.78 12.34 -2.00
C ILE A 20 -4.77 12.62 -3.14
N ASN A 21 -5.58 13.67 -3.03
CA ASN A 21 -6.59 13.99 -4.05
C ASN A 21 -5.97 14.50 -5.37
N GLY A 22 -4.76 15.05 -5.32
CA GLY A 22 -4.04 15.54 -6.50
C GLY A 22 -3.25 14.48 -7.28
N LYS A 23 -3.27 13.20 -6.85
CA LYS A 23 -2.56 12.13 -7.56
C LYS A 23 -3.23 11.79 -8.88
N THR A 24 -2.41 11.39 -9.84
CA THR A 24 -2.84 11.06 -11.20
C THR A 24 -2.81 9.56 -11.46
N ALA A 25 -3.47 9.12 -12.53
CA ALA A 25 -3.39 7.73 -13.00
C ALA A 25 -1.93 7.29 -13.27
N ALA A 26 -1.09 8.19 -13.81
CA ALA A 26 0.33 7.91 -14.03
C ALA A 26 1.09 7.68 -12.71
N ASP A 27 0.74 8.40 -11.64
CA ASP A 27 1.31 8.14 -10.31
C ASP A 27 0.89 6.77 -9.76
N VAL A 28 -0.36 6.37 -9.99
CA VAL A 28 -0.89 5.05 -9.60
C VAL A 28 -0.16 3.95 -10.34
N GLU A 29 0.02 4.07 -11.66
CA GLU A 29 0.76 3.11 -12.48
C GLU A 29 2.22 3.00 -12.06
N ARG A 30 2.88 4.13 -11.78
CA ARG A 30 4.24 4.16 -11.23
C ARG A 30 4.28 3.40 -9.90
N ALA A 31 3.36 3.69 -8.99
CA ALA A 31 3.27 3.04 -7.69
C ALA A 31 3.04 1.52 -7.83
N LEU A 32 2.14 1.10 -8.73
CA LEU A 32 1.81 -0.30 -9.02
C LEU A 32 2.98 -1.10 -9.61
N ASN A 33 3.96 -0.44 -10.23
CA ASN A 33 5.15 -1.10 -10.77
C ASN A 33 6.39 -0.97 -9.88
N ALA A 34 6.34 -0.15 -8.83
CA ALA A 34 7.48 0.06 -7.92
C ALA A 34 7.85 -1.21 -7.13
N ALA A 35 9.13 -1.58 -7.06
CA ALA A 35 9.58 -2.74 -6.28
C ALA A 35 9.34 -2.54 -4.75
N HIS A 36 9.55 -1.31 -4.27
CA HIS A 36 9.30 -0.90 -2.89
C HIS A 36 8.43 0.36 -2.90
N LEU A 37 7.34 0.35 -2.12
CA LEU A 37 6.44 1.50 -2.03
C LEU A 37 6.98 2.54 -1.06
N SER A 38 7.10 3.77 -1.55
CA SER A 38 7.32 4.95 -0.71
C SER A 38 6.01 5.47 -0.13
N ARG A 39 6.10 6.46 0.77
CA ARG A 39 4.92 7.17 1.29
C ARG A 39 4.12 7.85 0.16
N ASP A 40 4.82 8.39 -0.83
CA ASP A 40 4.18 9.09 -1.95
C ASP A 40 3.43 8.11 -2.86
N ASP A 41 3.99 6.92 -3.06
CA ASP A 41 3.34 5.85 -3.81
C ASP A 41 2.09 5.35 -3.07
N LEU A 42 2.14 5.25 -1.74
CA LEU A 42 0.95 4.91 -0.95
C LEU A 42 -0.15 5.98 -1.11
N MET A 43 0.21 7.27 -1.14
CA MET A 43 -0.77 8.34 -1.40
C MET A 43 -1.42 8.19 -2.78
N ALA A 44 -0.66 7.79 -3.80
CA ALA A 44 -1.20 7.48 -5.13
C ALA A 44 -2.20 6.32 -5.07
N LEU A 45 -1.85 5.21 -4.42
CA LEU A 45 -2.71 4.03 -4.29
C LEU A 45 -3.97 4.26 -3.43
N LEU A 46 -4.01 5.33 -2.63
CA LEU A 46 -5.19 5.73 -1.84
C LEU A 46 -6.01 6.86 -2.49
N SER A 47 -5.56 7.37 -3.63
CA SER A 47 -6.19 8.50 -4.30
C SER A 47 -7.48 8.11 -5.05
N PRO A 48 -8.35 9.08 -5.40
CA PRO A 48 -9.48 8.82 -6.27
C PRO A 48 -9.09 8.22 -7.63
N ALA A 49 -7.93 8.61 -8.17
CA ALA A 49 -7.42 8.08 -9.44
C ALA A 49 -7.10 6.58 -9.39
N ALA A 50 -6.95 5.99 -8.18
CA ALA A 50 -6.71 4.56 -8.02
C ALA A 50 -7.98 3.69 -8.13
N ALA A 51 -9.18 4.30 -8.22
CA ALA A 51 -10.44 3.57 -8.30
C ALA A 51 -10.48 2.59 -9.48
N ASP A 52 -9.96 2.99 -10.64
CA ASP A 52 -9.92 2.15 -11.84
C ASP A 52 -8.84 1.05 -11.77
N TYR A 53 -7.99 1.08 -10.74
CA TYR A 53 -6.84 0.19 -10.57
C TYR A 53 -7.01 -0.82 -9.43
N LEU A 54 -8.20 -0.92 -8.83
CA LEU A 54 -8.48 -1.83 -7.71
C LEU A 54 -8.16 -3.29 -8.03
N GLU A 55 -8.50 -3.76 -9.23
CA GLU A 55 -8.23 -5.14 -9.65
C GLU A 55 -6.71 -5.40 -9.78
N PRO A 56 -5.92 -4.58 -10.51
CA PRO A 56 -4.46 -4.65 -10.49
C PRO A 56 -3.84 -4.61 -9.07
N MET A 57 -4.39 -3.77 -8.18
CA MET A 57 -3.94 -3.71 -6.78
C MET A 57 -4.20 -5.02 -6.03
N ALA A 58 -5.39 -5.60 -6.19
CA ALA A 58 -5.77 -6.86 -5.57
C ALA A 58 -4.86 -8.01 -6.03
N GLN A 59 -4.59 -8.10 -7.34
CA GLN A 59 -3.68 -9.09 -7.91
C GLN A 59 -2.26 -8.95 -7.35
N ARG A 60 -1.75 -7.71 -7.28
CA ARG A 60 -0.42 -7.44 -6.70
C ARG A 60 -0.36 -7.80 -5.22
N ALA A 61 -1.37 -7.43 -4.44
CA ALA A 61 -1.45 -7.77 -3.02
C ALA A 61 -1.50 -9.29 -2.79
N GLN A 62 -2.26 -10.02 -3.62
CA GLN A 62 -2.31 -11.47 -3.57
C GLN A 62 -0.95 -12.10 -3.88
N LYS A 63 -0.24 -11.62 -4.91
CA LYS A 63 1.10 -12.10 -5.27
C LYS A 63 2.09 -11.88 -4.12
N LEU A 64 2.12 -10.69 -3.53
CA LEU A 64 2.99 -10.35 -2.40
C LEU A 64 2.68 -11.20 -1.16
N THR A 65 1.39 -11.40 -0.87
CA THR A 65 0.92 -12.28 0.20
C THR A 65 1.39 -13.71 -0.02
N ARG A 66 1.25 -14.28 -1.23
CA ARG A 66 1.76 -15.62 -1.55
C ARG A 66 3.28 -15.72 -1.38
N GLN A 67 4.03 -14.71 -1.83
CA GLN A 67 5.49 -14.71 -1.69
C GLN A 67 5.97 -14.68 -0.23
N ARG A 68 5.23 -14.01 0.68
CA ARG A 68 5.65 -13.80 2.07
C ARG A 68 5.02 -14.76 3.06
N LEU A 69 3.76 -15.15 2.84
CA LEU A 69 2.94 -15.92 3.78
C LEU A 69 2.68 -17.36 3.33
N ALA A 70 3.00 -17.77 2.10
CA ALA A 70 2.92 -19.19 1.73
C ALA A 70 3.87 -20.08 2.56
N LEU A 71 4.87 -19.50 3.24
CA LEU A 71 5.72 -20.21 4.20
C LEU A 71 4.98 -20.64 5.49
N ILE A 72 3.82 -20.08 5.80
CA ILE A 72 3.07 -20.43 7.04
C ILE A 72 2.25 -21.73 6.86
N HIS A 73 2.09 -22.25 5.64
CA HIS A 73 1.28 -23.46 5.41
C HIS A 73 2.08 -24.76 5.25
N LEU A 74 3.41 -24.75 5.40
CA LEU A 74 4.23 -25.99 5.34
C LEU A 74 4.50 -26.59 6.73
N GLY A 75 3.45 -26.63 7.56
CA GLY A 75 3.37 -27.37 8.81
C GLY A 75 2.31 -28.48 8.73
N ALA A 76 2.18 -29.16 7.60
CA ALA A 76 1.34 -30.35 7.49
C ALA A 76 2.14 -31.59 7.95
N PRO A 77 1.65 -32.39 8.91
CA PRO A 77 2.36 -33.58 9.37
C PRO A 77 2.53 -34.59 8.25
N ALA A 78 3.69 -35.26 8.24
CA ALA A 78 4.00 -36.37 7.37
C ALA A 78 2.83 -37.38 7.36
N ARG A 79 2.32 -37.68 6.17
CA ARG A 79 1.39 -38.81 5.97
C ARG A 79 2.21 -40.11 6.01
N PRO A 80 1.75 -41.16 6.71
CA PRO A 80 2.36 -42.49 6.62
C PRO A 80 2.25 -43.08 5.21
#